data_AF-A0A1H8DQ05-F1
#
_entry.id   AF-A0A1H8DQ05-F1
#
_cell.length_a   1.000
_cell.length_b   1.000
_cell.length_c   1.000
_cell.angle_alpha   90.00
_cell.angle_beta   90.00
_cell.angle_gamma   90.00
#
_symmetry.space_group_name_H-M   'P 1'
#
loop_
_entity.id
_entity.type
_entity.pdbx_description
1 polymer ?
#
loop_
_entity_poly.entity_id
_entity_poly.type
_entity_poly.pdbx_seq_one_letter_code
_entity_poly.pdbx_strand_id
1 'polypeptide(L)'
;MIEEQALQEVCTYAEIEKLANYTEEDLLNALSHSLDEGIRNNLNRVMALLYRVDVDERKIKEALTNGDLNISTGRIFAELLIERQKQKIAYRKQYRG
;
A
#
# COMPACT_ATOMS: atom_id res chain seq x y z
N MET A 1 -19.66 -4.88 -2.54
CA MET A 1 -19.60 -3.50 -1.99
C MET A 1 -18.48 -3.24 -0.94
N ILE A 2 -17.70 -4.23 -0.48
CA ILE A 2 -16.64 -3.98 0.54
C ILE A 2 -15.21 -4.01 -0.07
N GLU A 3 -15.08 -4.54 -1.28
CA GLU A 3 -13.84 -4.44 -2.08
C GLU A 3 -13.51 -2.97 -2.40
N GLU A 4 -14.54 -2.14 -2.57
CA GLU A 4 -14.40 -0.77 -2.99
C GLU A 4 -13.90 0.17 -1.88
N GLN A 5 -14.26 -0.07 -0.61
CA GLN A 5 -14.03 0.90 0.47
C GLN A 5 -12.59 0.93 0.98
N ALA A 6 -11.92 -0.22 1.04
CA ALA A 6 -10.54 -0.32 1.50
C ALA A 6 -9.54 0.10 0.42
N LEU A 7 -9.84 -0.19 -0.84
CA LEU A 7 -9.16 0.38 -2.00
C LEU A 7 -9.40 1.90 -2.06
N GLN A 8 -10.62 2.37 -1.77
CA GLN A 8 -10.91 3.81 -1.71
C GLN A 8 -10.06 4.54 -0.67
N GLU A 9 -9.87 4.01 0.55
CA GLU A 9 -9.03 4.66 1.57
C GLU A 9 -7.57 4.80 1.13
N VAL A 10 -7.02 3.78 0.46
CA VAL A 10 -5.65 3.82 -0.07
C VAL A 10 -5.55 4.78 -1.27
N CYS A 11 -6.49 4.71 -2.22
CA CYS A 11 -6.55 5.62 -3.37
C CYS A 11 -6.73 7.09 -2.96
N THR A 12 -7.60 7.36 -1.97
CA THR A 12 -7.86 8.72 -1.48
C THR A 12 -6.63 9.33 -0.81
N TYR A 13 -5.82 8.52 -0.13
CA TYR A 13 -4.61 9.01 0.55
C TYR A 13 -3.43 9.20 -0.39
N ALA A 14 -3.31 8.34 -1.39
CA ALA A 14 -2.24 8.38 -2.39
C ALA A 14 -2.51 9.39 -3.53
N GLU A 15 -3.61 10.15 -3.47
CA GLU A 15 -4.10 11.02 -4.56
C GLU A 15 -4.27 10.26 -5.89
N ILE A 16 -4.42 8.93 -5.81
CA ILE A 16 -4.63 8.08 -6.98
C ILE A 16 -6.11 8.20 -7.33
N GLU A 17 -6.41 8.94 -8.41
CA GLU A 17 -7.74 8.99 -8.98
C GLU A 17 -8.27 7.57 -9.18
N LYS A 18 -9.54 7.37 -8.84
CA LYS A 18 -10.22 6.08 -8.93
C LYS A 18 -10.35 5.68 -10.40
N LEU A 19 -9.34 5.01 -10.94
CA LEU A 19 -9.24 4.67 -12.34
C LEU A 19 -9.65 3.21 -12.54
N ALA A 20 -10.80 3.03 -13.16
CA ALA A 20 -11.56 1.79 -13.20
C ALA A 20 -10.98 0.65 -14.06
N ASN A 21 -9.74 0.73 -14.57
CA ASN A 21 -9.22 -0.21 -15.59
C ASN A 21 -7.73 -0.60 -15.41
N TYR A 22 -7.24 -0.73 -14.18
CA TYR A 22 -5.83 -1.07 -13.95
C TYR A 22 -5.57 -2.56 -13.67
N THR A 23 -4.44 -3.05 -14.18
CA THR A 23 -3.86 -4.33 -13.75
C THR A 23 -3.24 -4.19 -12.36
N GLU A 24 -2.90 -5.32 -11.72
CA GLU A 24 -2.19 -5.29 -10.43
C GLU A 24 -0.84 -4.57 -10.54
N GLU A 25 -0.15 -4.73 -11.67
CA GLU A 25 1.14 -4.08 -11.92
C GLU A 25 1.00 -2.56 -12.07
N ASP A 26 -0.05 -2.09 -12.75
CA ASP A 26 -0.31 -0.66 -12.87
C ASP A 26 -0.63 -0.03 -11.51
N LEU A 27 -1.43 -0.72 -10.69
CA LEU A 27 -1.74 -0.29 -9.32
C LEU A 27 -0.47 -0.24 -8.48
N LEU A 28 0.38 -1.26 -8.60
CA LEU A 28 1.67 -1.30 -7.91
C LEU A 28 2.54 -0.11 -8.31
N ASN A 29 2.67 0.16 -9.61
CA ASN A 29 3.49 1.26 -10.11
C ASN A 29 2.95 2.63 -9.65
N ALA A 30 1.65 2.85 -9.72
CA ALA A 30 1.01 4.09 -9.26
C ALA A 30 1.20 4.32 -7.75
N LEU A 31 1.00 3.27 -6.94
CA LEU A 31 1.23 3.34 -5.49
C LEU A 31 2.71 3.57 -5.17
N SER A 32 3.61 2.88 -5.87
CA SER A 32 5.05 3.02 -5.68
C SER A 32 5.48 4.46 -5.87
N HIS A 33 5.03 5.07 -6.97
CA HIS A 33 5.35 6.46 -7.30
C HIS A 33 4.82 7.45 -6.25
N SER A 34 3.54 7.34 -5.89
CA SER A 34 2.92 8.21 -4.88
C SER A 34 3.59 8.07 -3.51
N LEU A 35 3.97 6.85 -3.12
CA LEU A 35 4.66 6.61 -1.86
C LEU A 35 6.09 7.15 -1.88
N ASP A 36 6.82 7.04 -2.97
CA ASP A 36 8.16 7.65 -3.11
C ASP A 36 8.09 9.17 -3.01
N GLU A 37 7.09 9.80 -3.62
CA GLU A 37 6.81 11.24 -3.44
C GLU A 37 6.46 11.57 -1.98
N GLY A 38 5.57 10.78 -1.38
CA GLY A 38 5.17 10.91 0.01
C GLY A 38 6.34 10.79 0.99
N ILE A 39 7.26 9.84 0.75
CA ILE A 39 8.47 9.63 1.57
C ILE A 39 9.40 10.85 1.48
N ARG A 40 9.65 11.34 0.25
CA ARG A 40 10.50 12.51 0.02
C ARG A 40 9.94 13.78 0.67
N ASN A 41 8.62 13.94 0.64
CA ASN A 41 7.95 15.12 1.17
C ASN A 41 7.72 15.04 2.69
N ASN A 42 7.22 13.91 3.19
CA ASN A 42 6.92 13.68 4.60
C ASN A 42 6.80 12.18 4.94
N LEU A 43 7.92 11.57 5.30
CA LEU A 43 7.97 10.16 5.72
C LEU A 43 6.99 9.83 6.85
N ASN A 44 6.82 10.69 7.86
CA ASN A 44 5.92 10.42 8.99
C ASN A 44 4.47 10.24 8.54
N ARG A 45 4.04 10.99 7.52
CA ARG A 45 2.70 10.86 6.93
C ARG A 45 2.52 9.49 6.27
N VAL A 46 3.52 9.01 5.52
CA VAL A 46 3.52 7.68 4.91
C VAL A 46 3.50 6.58 5.97
N MET A 47 4.32 6.69 7.01
CA MET A 47 4.36 5.72 8.10
C MET A 47 3.01 5.62 8.82
N ALA A 48 2.36 6.75 9.11
CA ALA A 48 1.03 6.78 9.73
C ALA A 48 -0.02 6.07 8.87
N LEU A 49 0.04 6.18 7.54
CA LEU A 49 -0.82 5.43 6.62
C LEU A 49 -0.58 3.92 6.74
N LEU A 50 0.67 3.48 6.68
CA LEU A 50 1.03 2.07 6.72
C LEU A 50 0.58 1.42 8.04
N TYR A 51 0.72 2.11 9.16
CA TYR A 51 0.20 1.63 10.45
C TYR A 51 -1.33 1.57 10.48
N ARG A 52 -2.02 2.57 9.91
CA ARG A 52 -3.50 2.60 9.88
C ARG A 52 -4.08 1.44 9.09
N VAL A 53 -3.43 1.01 8.01
CA VAL A 53 -3.90 -0.13 7.22
C VAL A 53 -3.44 -1.49 7.77
N ASP A 54 -2.74 -1.50 8.91
CA ASP A 54 -2.23 -2.67 9.62
C ASP A 54 -1.12 -3.41 8.86
N VAL A 55 -0.15 -2.66 8.34
CA VAL A 55 1.12 -3.22 7.85
C VAL A 55 2.06 -3.44 9.04
N ASP A 56 2.73 -4.61 9.06
CA ASP A 56 3.66 -4.99 10.13
C ASP A 56 4.84 -4.02 10.23
N GLU A 57 5.02 -3.42 11.41
CA GLU A 57 6.11 -2.48 11.70
C GLU A 57 7.51 -3.05 11.40
N ARG A 58 7.71 -4.36 11.60
CA ARG A 58 8.99 -5.02 11.33
C ARG A 58 9.32 -4.95 9.84
N LYS A 59 8.33 -5.22 8.98
CA LYS A 59 8.48 -5.15 7.52
C LYS A 59 8.75 -3.73 7.04
N ILE A 60 8.13 -2.74 7.69
CA ILE A 60 8.38 -1.33 7.40
C ILE A 60 9.84 -0.97 7.76
N LYS A 61 10.30 -1.36 8.94
CA LYS A 61 11.70 -1.14 9.37
C LYS A 61 12.67 -1.82 8.44
N GLU A 62 12.43 -3.09 8.11
CA GLU A 62 13.25 -3.85 7.16
C GLU A 62 13.34 -3.15 5.80
N ALA A 63 12.23 -2.63 5.26
CA ALA A 63 12.23 -1.89 4.00
C ALA A 63 13.06 -0.59 4.05
N LEU A 64 13.16 0.05 5.23
CA LEU A 64 13.95 1.26 5.43
C LEU A 64 15.44 0.96 5.63
N THR A 65 15.80 -0.13 6.35
CA THR A 65 17.21 -0.48 6.60
C THR A 65 17.85 -1.36 5.54
N ASN A 66 17.07 -2.24 4.90
CA ASN A 66 17.57 -3.26 3.98
C ASN A 66 17.10 -3.01 2.54
N GLY A 67 16.71 -1.77 2.22
CA GLY A 67 16.29 -1.40 0.87
C GLY A 67 17.35 -1.79 -0.16
N ASP A 68 16.95 -2.59 -1.15
CA ASP A 68 17.79 -2.89 -2.31
C ASP A 68 18.03 -1.59 -3.07
N LEU A 69 19.27 -1.31 -3.48
CA LEU A 69 19.59 -0.14 -4.30
C LEU A 69 18.82 -0.12 -5.63
N ASN A 70 18.31 -1.27 -6.07
CA ASN A 70 17.54 -1.42 -7.30
C ASN A 70 16.02 -1.28 -7.11
N ILE A 71 15.52 -1.24 -5.87
CA ILE A 71 14.08 -1.20 -5.57
C ILE A 71 13.80 -0.03 -4.64
N SER A 72 12.93 0.89 -5.07
CA SER A 72 12.57 2.02 -4.21
C SER A 72 11.79 1.57 -2.98
N THR A 73 11.98 2.27 -1.86
CA THR A 73 11.22 2.02 -0.63
C THR A 73 9.71 2.18 -0.87
N GLY A 74 9.29 3.12 -1.72
CA GLY A 74 7.89 3.29 -2.11
C GLY A 74 7.32 2.04 -2.78
N ARG A 75 8.10 1.33 -3.61
CA ARG A 75 7.68 0.06 -4.20
C ARG A 75 7.50 -1.04 -3.17
N ILE A 76 8.45 -1.19 -2.25
CA ILE A 76 8.32 -2.18 -1.17
C ILE A 76 7.06 -1.89 -0.34
N PHE A 77 6.80 -0.62 -0.01
CA PHE A 77 5.59 -0.23 0.71
C PHE A 77 4.31 -0.49 -0.09
N ALA A 78 4.31 -0.26 -1.39
CA ALA A 78 3.17 -0.55 -2.26
C ALA A 78 2.83 -2.06 -2.28
N GLU A 79 3.85 -2.92 -2.35
CA GLU A 79 3.68 -4.37 -2.28
C GLU A 79 3.09 -4.80 -0.92
N LEU A 80 3.60 -4.24 0.18
CA LEU A 80 3.07 -4.51 1.52
C LEU A 80 1.59 -4.09 1.66
N LEU A 81 1.21 -2.94 1.08
CA LEU A 81 -0.16 -2.45 1.07
C LEU A 81 -1.08 -3.41 0.29
N ILE A 82 -0.69 -3.78 -0.93
CA ILE A 82 -1.49 -4.68 -1.80
C ILE A 82 -1.67 -6.03 -1.13
N GLU A 83 -0.59 -6.61 -0.60
CA GLU A 83 -0.62 -7.89 0.10
C GLU A 83 -1.56 -7.84 1.32
N ARG A 84 -1.52 -6.75 2.10
CA ARG A 84 -2.42 -6.60 3.24
C ARG A 84 -3.89 -6.53 2.82
N GLN A 85 -4.21 -5.89 1.68
CA GLN A 85 -5.58 -5.87 1.15
C GLN A 85 -6.03 -7.25 0.70
N LYS A 86 -5.17 -8.01 0.01
CA LYS A 86 -5.43 -9.40 -0.38
C LYS A 86 -5.74 -10.28 0.83
N GLN A 87 -4.97 -10.16 1.90
CA GLN A 87 -5.21 -10.89 3.16
C GLN A 87 -6.56 -10.52 3.80
N LYS A 88 -6.93 -9.24 3.82
CA LYS A 88 -8.25 -8.81 4.33
C LYS A 88 -9.39 -9.42 3.52
N ILE A 89 -9.26 -9.47 2.19
CA ILE A 89 -10.26 -10.11 1.32
C ILE A 89 -10.33 -11.61 1.61
N ALA A 90 -9.20 -12.29 1.69
CA ALA A 90 -9.14 -13.73 2.00
C ALA A 90 -9.77 -14.04 3.36
N TYR A 91 -9.43 -13.29 4.40
CA TYR A 91 -10.01 -13.43 5.75
C TYR A 91 -11.53 -13.23 5.72
N ARG A 92 -12.02 -12.20 5.02
CA ARG A 92 -13.47 -11.98 4.86
C ARG A 92 -14.15 -13.13 4.11
N LYS A 93 -13.51 -13.73 3.11
CA LYS A 93 -14.05 -14.89 2.39
C LYS A 93 -14.05 -16.15 3.27
N GLN A 94 -13.06 -16.32 4.13
CA GLN A 94 -12.90 -17.49 4.98
C GLN A 94 -13.79 -17.47 6.23
N TYR A 95 -14.08 -16.29 6.79
CA TYR A 95 -14.81 -16.12 8.05
C TYR A 95 -16.19 -15.46 7.90
N ARG A 96 -16.63 -15.12 6.68
CA ARG A 96 -18.05 -14.83 6.40
C ARG A 96 -18.78 -16.13 6.06
N GLY A 97 -19.09 -16.89 7.11
CA GLY A 97 -20.32 -17.68 7.19
C GLY A 97 -21.40 -16.85 7.86
#